data_AF-A0A2D6UC91-F1
#
_entry.id   AF-A0A2D6UC91-F1
#
_cell.length_a   1.000
_cell.length_b   1.000
_cell.length_c   1.000
_cell.angle_alpha   90.00
_cell.angle_beta   90.00
_cell.angle_gamma   90.00
#
_symmetry.space_group_name_H-M   'P 1'
#
loop_
_entity.id
_entity.type
_entity.pdbx_description
1 polymer ?
#
loop_
_entity_poly.entity_id
_entity_poly.type
_entity_poly.pdbx_seq_one_letter_code
_entity_poly.pdbx_strand_id
1 'polypeptide(L)'
;MARRGNRTRPVPPPMPVVTPAPSGGAYRPLSDTNRDRIVEHAFEMLEHVGMADAPDRYAELLIAAGGRRRDDGRVLLPRPMVEAALDRAPSTVELPGFVDDHGVSIGGKGVHIGTGGAAVQMLDAATGTTEGFTIDGYGADLPAVRHAHGIYDPHHERPRH
;
A
#
# COMPACT_ATOMS: atom_id res chain seq x y z
N MET A 1 -64.64 -6.82 4.39
CA MET A 1 -63.44 -6.01 4.68
C MET A 1 -62.29 -6.93 5.04
N ALA A 2 -61.31 -7.10 4.16
CA ALA A 2 -60.13 -7.94 4.40
C ALA A 2 -58.99 -7.10 4.98
N ARG A 3 -58.57 -7.38 6.22
CA ARG A 3 -57.37 -6.78 6.82
C ARG A 3 -56.15 -7.34 6.12
N ARG A 4 -55.50 -6.52 5.29
CA ARG A 4 -54.21 -6.82 4.68
C ARG A 4 -53.15 -6.79 5.78
N GLY A 5 -52.73 -7.97 6.23
CA GLY A 5 -51.66 -8.12 7.22
C GLY A 5 -50.38 -7.45 6.73
N ASN A 6 -49.85 -6.55 7.55
CA ASN A 6 -48.59 -5.86 7.31
C ASN A 6 -47.46 -6.90 7.35
N ARG A 7 -46.87 -7.22 6.19
CA ARG A 7 -45.66 -8.06 6.13
C ARG A 7 -44.49 -7.23 6.64
N THR A 8 -44.14 -7.40 7.90
CA THR A 8 -42.88 -6.90 8.44
C THR A 8 -41.73 -7.52 7.65
N ARG A 9 -40.96 -6.68 6.95
CA ARG A 9 -39.76 -7.10 6.25
C ARG A 9 -38.72 -7.47 7.33
N PRO A 10 -38.08 -8.65 7.26
CA PRO A 10 -37.01 -9.00 8.20
C PRO A 10 -35.92 -7.91 8.16
N VAL A 11 -35.46 -7.51 9.35
CA VAL A 11 -34.28 -6.64 9.47
C VAL A 11 -33.10 -7.41 8.87
N PRO A 12 -32.40 -6.86 7.86
CA PRO A 12 -31.25 -7.53 7.28
C PRO A 12 -30.20 -7.75 8.38
N PRO A 13 -29.44 -8.86 8.31
CA PRO A 13 -28.35 -9.09 9.24
C PRO A 13 -27.37 -7.90 9.22
N PRO A 14 -26.65 -7.64 10.33
CA PRO A 14 -25.60 -6.63 10.34
C PRO A 14 -24.63 -6.91 9.20
N MET A 15 -24.35 -5.88 8.41
CA MET A 15 -23.37 -5.97 7.32
C MET A 15 -22.02 -6.36 7.94
N PRO A 16 -21.21 -7.18 7.25
CA PRO A 16 -19.87 -7.49 7.72
C PRO A 16 -19.09 -6.18 7.90
N VAL A 17 -18.36 -6.07 9.02
CA VAL A 17 -17.63 -4.85 9.40
C VAL A 17 -16.52 -4.53 8.39
N VAL A 18 -15.99 -5.58 7.74
CA VAL A 18 -15.06 -5.48 6.62
C VAL A 18 -15.64 -6.18 5.40
N THR A 19 -15.78 -5.44 4.30
CA THR A 19 -16.11 -6.03 3.00
C THR A 19 -14.88 -6.76 2.46
N PRO A 20 -15.01 -7.98 1.88
CA PRO A 20 -13.89 -8.61 1.20
C PRO A 20 -13.35 -7.70 0.09
N ALA A 21 -12.02 -7.65 -0.04
CA ALA A 21 -11.38 -6.84 -1.07
C ALA A 21 -11.87 -7.27 -2.47
N PRO A 22 -12.22 -6.32 -3.35
CA PRO A 22 -12.60 -6.67 -4.70
C PRO A 22 -11.44 -7.34 -5.44
N SER A 23 -11.76 -8.34 -6.26
CA SER A 23 -10.76 -8.96 -7.13
C SER A 23 -10.44 -8.02 -8.28
N GLY A 24 -9.19 -7.58 -8.37
CA GLY A 24 -8.65 -6.87 -9.52
C GLY A 24 -8.35 -7.79 -10.70
N GLY A 25 -7.93 -7.16 -11.79
CA GLY A 25 -7.35 -7.80 -12.97
C GLY A 25 -6.04 -7.13 -13.36
N ALA A 26 -5.22 -7.81 -14.16
CA ALA A 26 -3.98 -7.26 -14.68
C ALA A 26 -4.22 -6.65 -16.06
N TYR A 27 -4.17 -5.32 -16.16
CA TYR A 27 -3.98 -4.68 -17.46
C TYR A 27 -2.55 -4.98 -17.93
N ARG A 28 -2.40 -5.67 -19.07
CA ARG A 28 -1.11 -6.12 -19.61
C ARG A 28 -0.78 -5.37 -20.92
N PRO A 29 -0.37 -4.09 -20.86
CA PRO A 29 -0.08 -3.29 -22.05
C PRO A 29 1.23 -3.71 -22.76
N LEU A 30 2.08 -4.49 -22.10
CA LEU A 30 3.37 -4.94 -22.62
C LEU A 30 3.30 -6.38 -23.11
N SER A 31 4.02 -6.66 -24.20
CA SER A 31 4.33 -8.04 -24.59
C SER A 31 5.28 -8.68 -23.58
N ASP A 32 5.28 -10.01 -23.51
CA ASP A 32 6.16 -10.75 -22.60
C ASP A 32 7.64 -10.44 -22.88
N THR A 33 8.03 -10.34 -24.16
CA THR A 33 9.39 -9.93 -24.55
C THR A 33 9.77 -8.53 -24.04
N ASN A 34 8.86 -7.56 -24.10
CA ASN A 34 9.16 -6.21 -23.63
C ASN A 34 9.23 -6.16 -22.10
N ARG A 35 8.38 -6.91 -21.41
CA ARG A 35 8.45 -7.10 -19.95
C ARG A 35 9.82 -7.69 -19.57
N ASP A 36 10.23 -8.76 -20.22
CA ASP A 36 11.48 -9.47 -19.89
C ASP A 36 12.71 -8.60 -20.13
N ARG A 37 12.70 -7.78 -21.18
CA ARG A 37 13.75 -6.78 -21.42
C ARG A 37 13.85 -5.74 -20.31
N ILE A 38 12.72 -5.25 -19.79
CA ILE A 38 12.71 -4.29 -18.68
C ILE A 38 13.28 -4.94 -17.42
N VAL A 39 12.88 -6.19 -17.13
CA VAL A 39 13.40 -6.94 -15.98
C VAL A 39 14.90 -7.16 -16.10
N GLU A 40 15.38 -7.56 -17.28
CA GLU A 40 16.81 -7.76 -17.55
C GLU A 40 17.61 -6.46 -17.32
N HIS A 41 17.17 -5.35 -17.90
CA HIS A 41 17.82 -4.06 -17.70
C HIS A 41 17.78 -3.58 -16.25
N ALA A 42 16.71 -3.88 -15.50
CA ALA A 42 16.66 -3.56 -14.08
C ALA A 42 17.75 -4.31 -13.29
N PHE A 43 17.99 -5.59 -13.58
CA PHE A 43 19.09 -6.34 -12.97
C PHE A 43 20.46 -5.79 -13.39
N GLU A 44 20.68 -5.51 -14.67
CA GLU A 44 21.92 -4.90 -15.16
C GLU A 44 22.20 -3.54 -14.48
N MET A 45 21.16 -2.72 -14.30
CA MET A 45 21.27 -1.44 -13.60
C MET A 45 21.66 -1.65 -12.14
N LEU A 46 21.02 -2.57 -11.42
CA LEU A 46 21.37 -2.85 -10.02
C LEU A 46 22.80 -3.40 -9.88
N GLU A 47 23.26 -4.21 -10.84
CA GLU A 47 24.56 -4.86 -10.79
C GLU A 47 25.71 -3.94 -11.22
N HIS A 48 25.51 -3.10 -12.24
CA HIS A 48 26.58 -2.28 -12.84
C HIS A 48 26.50 -0.79 -12.47
N VAL A 49 25.29 -0.26 -12.27
CA VAL A 49 25.08 1.14 -11.87
C VAL A 49 24.95 1.25 -10.35
N GLY A 50 24.15 0.38 -9.73
CA GLY A 50 23.91 0.33 -8.29
C GLY A 50 23.18 1.54 -7.71
N MET A 51 23.01 1.51 -6.39
CA MET A 51 22.27 2.51 -5.62
C MET A 51 23.23 3.56 -5.05
N ALA A 52 22.91 4.83 -5.25
CA ALA A 52 23.59 5.96 -4.61
C ALA A 52 22.94 6.30 -3.26
N ASP A 53 23.65 7.06 -2.43
CA ASP A 53 23.16 7.66 -1.18
C ASP A 53 22.52 6.67 -0.19
N ALA A 54 22.93 5.41 -0.23
CA ALA A 54 22.55 4.42 0.78
C ALA A 54 23.18 4.82 2.12
N PRO A 55 22.39 5.03 3.20
CA PRO A 55 22.95 5.32 4.51
C PRO A 55 23.92 4.20 4.93
N ASP A 56 25.08 4.55 5.48
CA ASP A 56 26.19 3.61 5.67
C ASP A 56 25.77 2.32 6.39
N ARG A 57 24.93 2.42 7.44
CA ARG A 57 24.38 1.24 8.13
C ARG A 57 23.74 0.24 7.17
N TYR A 58 22.97 0.69 6.19
CA TYR A 58 22.30 -0.18 5.23
C TYR A 58 23.25 -0.64 4.12
N ALA A 59 24.18 0.22 3.70
CA ALA A 59 25.23 -0.16 2.75
C ALA A 59 26.05 -1.34 3.27
N GLU A 60 26.47 -1.29 4.54
CA GLU A 60 27.22 -2.38 5.19
C GLU A 60 26.42 -3.69 5.25
N LEU A 61 25.11 -3.63 5.55
CA LEU A 61 24.25 -4.81 5.52
C LEU A 61 24.14 -5.43 4.12
N LEU A 62 24.03 -4.58 3.09
CA LEU A 62 23.97 -5.03 1.71
C LEU A 62 25.30 -5.65 1.27
N ILE A 63 26.44 -5.05 1.64
CA ILE A 63 27.77 -5.58 1.35
C ILE A 63 27.98 -6.92 2.05
N ALA A 64 27.61 -7.03 3.34
CA ALA A 64 27.67 -8.28 4.09
C ALA A 64 26.79 -9.39 3.47
N ALA A 65 25.72 -9.02 2.79
CA ALA A 65 24.82 -9.94 2.07
C ALA A 65 25.25 -10.25 0.62
N GLY A 66 26.42 -9.78 0.18
CA GLY A 66 26.98 -10.06 -1.15
C GLY A 66 26.99 -8.87 -2.12
N GLY A 67 26.53 -7.70 -1.68
CA GLY A 67 26.69 -6.44 -2.41
C GLY A 67 28.15 -5.99 -2.47
N ARG A 68 28.45 -5.02 -3.33
CA ARG A 68 29.80 -4.43 -3.44
C ARG A 68 29.74 -2.92 -3.42
N ARG A 69 30.69 -2.28 -2.73
CA ARG A 69 30.87 -0.84 -2.85
C ARG A 69 31.75 -0.53 -4.05
N ARG A 70 31.28 0.36 -4.93
CA ARG A 70 32.05 0.92 -6.04
C ARG A 70 32.82 2.16 -5.56
N ASP A 71 33.86 2.53 -6.30
CA ASP A 71 34.75 3.64 -5.97
C ASP A 71 34.04 4.99 -5.80
N ASP A 72 32.90 5.19 -6.45
CA ASP A 72 32.06 6.40 -6.33
C ASP A 72 31.04 6.32 -5.16
N GLY A 73 31.19 5.34 -4.27
CA GLY A 73 30.38 5.17 -3.08
C GLY A 73 29.07 4.40 -3.29
N ARG A 74 28.69 4.11 -4.54
CA ARG A 74 27.46 3.35 -4.85
C ARG A 74 27.54 1.90 -4.38
N VAL A 75 26.40 1.35 -4.00
CA VAL A 75 26.25 -0.06 -3.63
C VAL A 75 25.69 -0.82 -4.82
N LEU A 76 26.51 -1.70 -5.40
CA LEU A 76 26.13 -2.63 -6.45
C LEU A 76 25.45 -3.86 -5.84
N LEU A 77 24.36 -4.30 -6.46
CA LEU A 77 23.58 -5.46 -6.02
C LEU A 77 23.64 -6.55 -7.11
N PRO A 78 24.51 -7.57 -6.98
CA PRO A 78 24.64 -8.61 -7.99
C PRO A 78 23.32 -9.37 -8.20
N ARG A 79 23.03 -9.76 -9.44
CA ARG A 79 21.80 -10.50 -9.77
C ARG A 79 21.50 -11.68 -8.83
N PRO A 80 22.44 -12.60 -8.51
CA PRO A 80 22.13 -13.74 -7.65
C PRO A 80 21.67 -13.33 -6.24
N MET A 81 22.18 -12.21 -5.72
CA MET A 81 21.76 -11.66 -4.43
C MET A 81 20.32 -11.16 -4.49
N VAL A 82 19.96 -10.47 -5.58
CA VAL A 82 18.61 -9.93 -5.78
C VAL A 82 17.61 -11.05 -6.03
N GLU A 83 17.93 -12.02 -6.89
CA GLU A 83 17.09 -13.21 -7.14
C GLU A 83 16.84 -14.00 -5.85
N ALA A 84 17.89 -14.26 -5.06
CA ALA A 84 17.74 -14.92 -3.76
C ALA A 84 16.89 -14.11 -2.76
N ALA A 85 16.83 -12.78 -2.88
CA ALA A 85 15.94 -11.95 -2.07
C ALA A 85 14.49 -12.01 -2.56
N LEU A 86 14.27 -12.01 -3.88
CA LEU A 86 12.95 -12.16 -4.49
C LEU A 86 12.33 -13.53 -4.17
N ASP A 87 13.12 -14.61 -4.22
CA ASP A 87 12.66 -15.97 -3.88
C ASP A 87 12.20 -16.11 -2.42
N ARG A 88 12.78 -15.31 -1.52
CA ARG A 88 12.40 -15.26 -0.10
C ARG A 88 11.22 -14.31 0.17
N ALA A 89 10.89 -13.44 -0.77
CA ALA A 89 9.84 -12.46 -0.58
C ALA A 89 8.46 -13.14 -0.64
N PRO A 90 7.58 -12.94 0.36
CA PRO A 90 6.26 -13.55 0.34
C PRO A 90 5.39 -12.88 -0.73
N SER A 91 4.61 -13.69 -1.45
CA SER A 91 3.61 -13.21 -2.41
C SER A 91 2.33 -12.68 -1.75
N THR A 92 2.20 -12.87 -0.43
CA THR A 92 1.08 -12.39 0.38
C THR A 92 1.57 -12.02 1.78
N VAL A 93 1.09 -10.89 2.32
CA VAL A 93 1.44 -10.37 3.64
C VAL A 93 0.16 -9.99 4.38
N GLU A 94 0.03 -10.45 5.62
CA GLU A 94 -1.07 -10.07 6.51
C GLU A 94 -0.72 -8.82 7.31
N LEU A 95 -1.57 -7.81 7.25
CA LEU A 95 -1.51 -6.61 8.08
C LEU A 95 -2.63 -6.67 9.11
N PRO A 96 -2.35 -7.03 10.38
CA PRO A 96 -3.38 -7.11 11.40
C PRO A 96 -3.95 -5.72 11.72
N GLY A 97 -5.27 -5.66 11.90
CA GLY A 97 -5.96 -4.46 12.35
C GLY A 97 -5.76 -4.23 13.85
N PHE A 98 -6.07 -3.01 14.31
CA PHE A 98 -6.13 -2.71 15.75
C PHE A 98 -7.31 -3.39 16.46
N VAL A 99 -8.36 -3.72 15.70
CA VAL A 99 -9.50 -4.52 16.14
C VAL A 99 -9.43 -5.86 15.41
N ASP A 100 -9.75 -6.94 16.12
CA ASP A 100 -9.86 -8.27 15.53
C ASP A 100 -10.82 -8.23 14.33
N ASP A 101 -10.49 -8.97 13.27
CA ASP A 101 -11.22 -9.00 12.00
C ASP A 101 -11.17 -7.70 11.15
N HIS A 102 -10.43 -6.66 11.57
CA HIS A 102 -10.19 -5.43 10.77
C HIS A 102 -8.84 -5.44 10.03
N GLY A 103 -8.19 -6.61 9.93
CA GLY A 103 -6.94 -6.78 9.20
C GLY A 103 -7.11 -6.79 7.68
N VAL A 104 -5.97 -6.70 6.99
CA VAL A 104 -5.89 -6.66 5.53
C VAL A 104 -4.84 -7.65 5.03
N SER A 105 -5.24 -8.56 4.13
CA SER A 105 -4.32 -9.45 3.42
C SER A 105 -3.88 -8.82 2.10
N ILE A 106 -2.61 -8.43 1.99
CA ILE A 106 -2.02 -7.84 0.78
C ILE A 106 -1.43 -8.96 -0.06
N GLY A 107 -1.94 -9.16 -1.28
CA GLY A 107 -1.41 -10.15 -2.22
C GLY A 107 -2.47 -10.65 -3.20
N GLY A 108 -2.03 -11.53 -4.10
CA GLY A 108 -2.91 -12.16 -5.08
C GLY A 108 -3.64 -11.15 -5.97
N LYS A 109 -4.98 -11.20 -5.97
CA LYS A 109 -5.85 -10.29 -6.75
C LYS A 109 -6.62 -9.29 -5.87
N GLY A 110 -6.40 -9.29 -4.56
CA GLY A 110 -7.10 -8.39 -3.66
C GLY A 110 -6.67 -6.94 -3.89
N VAL A 111 -7.64 -6.03 -4.06
CA VAL A 111 -7.38 -4.60 -4.25
C VAL A 111 -7.76 -3.85 -2.99
N HIS A 112 -6.80 -3.11 -2.44
CA HIS A 112 -6.97 -2.27 -1.25
C HIS A 112 -6.69 -0.81 -1.61
N ILE A 113 -7.39 0.12 -0.97
CA ILE A 113 -7.25 1.56 -1.24
C ILE A 113 -6.60 2.23 -0.03
N GLY A 114 -5.35 2.62 -0.19
CA GLY A 114 -4.66 3.48 0.77
C GLY A 114 -4.82 4.96 0.44
N THR A 115 -4.66 5.82 1.44
CA THR A 115 -4.41 7.23 1.21
C THR A 115 -3.00 7.40 0.65
N GLY A 116 -2.83 8.19 -0.41
CA GLY A 116 -1.52 8.41 -1.01
C GLY A 116 -0.63 9.30 -0.13
N GLY A 117 0.44 8.75 0.44
CA GLY A 117 1.55 9.48 1.06
C GLY A 117 1.19 10.53 2.14
N ALA A 118 2.20 11.26 2.61
CA ALA A 118 1.99 12.44 3.44
C ALA A 118 1.75 13.66 2.54
N ALA A 119 0.52 14.17 2.51
CA ALA A 119 0.24 15.45 1.88
C ALA A 119 0.87 16.55 2.73
N VAL A 120 1.88 17.24 2.20
CA VAL A 120 2.50 18.41 2.87
C VAL A 120 1.68 19.68 2.68
N GLN A 121 0.71 19.64 1.77
CA GLN A 121 -0.16 20.75 1.44
C GLN A 121 -1.61 20.28 1.28
N MET A 122 -2.55 21.15 1.63
CA MET A 122 -3.99 20.91 1.52
C MET A 122 -4.61 21.94 0.58
N LEU A 123 -5.42 21.46 -0.36
CA LEU A 123 -6.21 22.32 -1.23
C LEU A 123 -7.52 22.67 -0.53
N ASP A 124 -7.76 23.96 -0.29
CA ASP A 124 -9.07 24.46 0.07
C ASP A 124 -9.97 24.44 -1.17
N ALA A 125 -11.00 23.60 -1.16
CA ALA A 125 -11.92 23.45 -2.28
C ALA A 125 -12.82 24.68 -2.51
N ALA A 126 -13.03 25.53 -1.50
CA ALA A 126 -13.85 26.73 -1.62
C ALA A 126 -13.06 27.90 -2.22
N THR A 127 -11.80 28.06 -1.83
CA THR A 127 -10.95 29.16 -2.31
C THR A 127 -10.03 28.78 -3.47
N GLY A 128 -9.81 27.48 -3.69
CA GLY A 128 -8.84 26.96 -4.64
C GLY A 128 -7.38 27.20 -4.21
N THR A 129 -7.15 27.65 -2.98
CA THR A 129 -5.81 27.94 -2.47
C THR A 129 -5.19 26.72 -1.81
N THR A 130 -3.87 26.63 -1.87
CA THR A 130 -3.12 25.50 -1.30
C THR A 130 -2.33 25.99 -0.10
N GLU A 131 -2.64 25.44 1.08
CA GLU A 131 -2.01 25.81 2.34
C GLU A 131 -1.15 24.67 2.90
N GLY A 132 -0.25 25.00 3.83
CA GLY A 132 0.55 23.99 4.51
C GLY A 132 -0.33 23.07 5.36
N PHE A 133 -0.09 21.76 5.28
CA PHE A 133 -0.84 20.79 6.07
C PHE A 133 -0.44 20.87 7.54
N THR A 134 -1.42 21.02 8.45
CA THR A 134 -1.22 21.04 9.90
C THR A 134 -1.84 19.81 10.55
N ILE A 135 -1.46 19.51 11.80
CA ILE A 135 -2.05 18.40 12.57
C ILE A 135 -3.56 18.61 12.81
N ASP A 136 -4.03 19.85 12.85
CA ASP A 136 -5.47 20.15 12.96
C ASP A 136 -6.23 19.76 11.68
N GLY A 137 -5.52 19.64 10.56
CA GLY A 137 -6.03 19.05 9.32
C GLY A 137 -6.12 17.52 9.34
N TYR A 138 -5.51 16.84 10.32
CA TYR A 138 -5.62 15.39 10.50
C TYR A 138 -6.98 15.06 11.13
N GLY A 139 -7.88 14.44 10.35
CA GLY A 139 -9.21 14.03 10.84
C GLY A 139 -10.32 15.06 10.66
N ALA A 140 -10.04 16.21 10.04
CA ALA A 140 -11.10 17.00 9.42
C ALA A 140 -11.82 16.12 8.38
N ASP A 141 -13.15 16.19 8.31
CA ASP A 141 -14.02 15.34 7.49
C ASP A 141 -13.61 15.33 6.01
N LEU A 142 -12.60 14.54 5.67
CA LEU A 142 -12.40 14.06 4.32
C LEU A 142 -13.63 13.20 4.03
N PRO A 143 -14.37 13.46 2.93
CA PRO A 143 -15.56 12.69 2.62
C PRO A 143 -15.19 11.22 2.65
N ALA A 144 -15.66 10.52 3.69
CA ALA A 144 -15.32 9.14 3.95
C ALA A 144 -15.68 8.35 2.68
N VAL A 145 -14.66 7.94 1.95
CA VAL A 145 -14.86 7.10 0.77
C VAL A 145 -15.30 5.76 1.34
N ARG A 146 -16.61 5.48 1.30
CA ARG A 146 -17.27 4.28 1.85
C ARG A 146 -16.78 2.94 1.24
N HIS A 147 -15.74 3.00 0.41
CA HIS A 147 -15.07 1.90 -0.26
C HIS A 147 -13.55 1.87 -0.01
N ALA A 148 -13.04 2.71 0.88
CA ALA A 148 -11.63 2.72 1.24
C ALA A 148 -11.32 1.57 2.20
N HIS A 149 -10.66 0.53 1.69
CA HIS A 149 -9.91 -0.43 2.50
C HIS A 149 -8.58 0.22 2.93
N GLY A 150 -8.69 1.23 3.79
CA GLY A 150 -7.55 2.03 4.27
C GLY A 150 -6.99 1.49 5.58
N ILE A 151 -5.71 1.76 5.82
CA ILE A 151 -5.00 1.47 7.09
C ILE A 151 -5.53 2.35 8.25
N TYR A 152 -6.38 3.33 7.94
CA TYR A 152 -6.93 4.30 8.89
C TYR A 152 -8.45 4.18 8.95
N ASP A 153 -8.96 3.96 10.16
CA ASP A 153 -10.37 4.18 10.49
C ASP A 153 -10.55 5.65 10.92
N PRO A 154 -11.20 6.50 10.11
CA PRO A 154 -11.42 7.90 10.47
C PRO A 154 -12.37 8.08 11.68
N HIS A 155 -13.05 7.02 12.13
CA HIS A 155 -13.94 7.04 13.28
C HIS A 155 -13.31 6.52 14.57
N HIS A 156 -12.00 6.23 14.59
CA HIS A 156 -11.33 5.79 15.80
C HIS A 156 -11.11 6.95 16.78
N GLU A 157 -12.06 7.15 17.69
CA GLU A 157 -11.88 8.01 18.87
C GLU A 157 -10.89 7.34 19.84
N ARG A 158 -9.77 8.01 20.11
CA ARG A 158 -8.87 7.59 21.20
C ARG A 158 -9.55 7.84 22.56
N PRO A 159 -9.45 6.91 23.53
CA PRO A 159 -9.82 7.21 24.90
C PRO A 159 -8.95 8.35 25.42
N ARG A 160 -9.60 9.41 25.92
CA ARG A 160 -8.92 10.52 26.59
C ARG A 160 -8.35 10.02 27.92
N HIS A 161 -7.04 10.12 28.09
CA HIS A 161 -6.37 10.02 29.39
C HIS A 161 -6.37 11.38 30.08
#